data_AF-A0AAD5CHD5-F1
#
_entry.id   AF-A0AAD5CHD5-F1
#
_cell.length_a   1.000
_cell.length_b   1.000
_cell.length_c   1.000
_cell.angle_alpha   90.00
_cell.angle_beta   90.00
_cell.angle_gamma   90.00
#
_symmetry.space_group_name_H-M   'P 1'
#
loop_
_entity.id
_entity.type
_entity.pdbx_description
1 polymer ?
#
loop_
_entity_poly.entity_id
_entity_poly.type
_entity_poly.pdbx_seq_one_letter_code
_entity_poly.pdbx_strand_id
1 'polypeptide(L)'
;CVYITPRVLQLARDHTSSQYQQHNLLSSLFLALNMDPYKGSNLILPPPNQRPSSAYNAPFWTTNAGAPVYNNTAALTLGDRGPILLEDYHLIEKLANFTRERIPERIVHARGASAKGFFEVTHDITHLTCADFLRAPGVQTPTIVRFSTVIHERGSPETIRDPRGFATKFYTREGNFDIVGNNFPVFFTRDAMAFPDVIHAFKPNPKSHIQEDWRILDFLSHHPESLNTMTFWLDDVGIPSDYRHMEGSSVNALTLVNKDGKTHYVKFTWKPTCGVKCLLEDEAVKVGGSNHSHATQDLYDSIAAGNFPEWKLFLQVIDPDHEDRLDFDPLDGTMTWPEDVIPLQPVGRMVLNKNIDNFFAENEQLAFNPGLVVPGIYYSDDKMLQGRIFAYSDTQRHRLGPNYMQLPVNAPKCAHHNNHYDGNMNFMHRDEEVDYFPSRYDRVQHAQQYPINPVKLTGTRQRAVIPKYNDFKQPGERYRSWAPDRQERFICRMVKMLSDPRVTHELRSIWISYWS
;
A
#
# COMPACT_ATOMS: atom_id res chain seq x y z
N CYS A 1 -4.41 -42.05 32.02
CA CYS A 1 -4.38 -43.35 32.72
C CYS A 1 -5.80 -43.83 33.01
N VAL A 2 -6.33 -44.73 32.19
CA VAL A 2 -7.49 -45.56 32.54
C VAL A 2 -7.07 -47.00 32.23
N TYR A 3 -7.14 -47.86 33.24
CA TYR A 3 -6.74 -49.26 33.16
C TYR A 3 -7.70 -50.04 32.26
N ILE A 4 -7.18 -50.63 31.18
CA ILE A 4 -7.89 -51.59 30.34
C ILE A 4 -7.47 -52.99 30.79
N THR A 5 -8.42 -53.82 31.21
CA THR A 5 -8.15 -55.21 31.61
C THR A 5 -7.96 -56.12 30.39
N PRO A 6 -7.20 -57.23 30.51
CA PRO A 6 -6.78 -58.07 29.37
C PRO A 6 -7.91 -58.78 28.60
N ARG A 7 -9.16 -58.70 29.07
CA ARG A 7 -10.31 -59.42 28.48
C ARG A 7 -10.89 -58.74 27.24
N VAL A 8 -10.50 -57.48 26.96
CA VAL A 8 -10.98 -56.69 25.81
C VAL A 8 -10.18 -56.97 24.53
N LEU A 9 -8.93 -57.44 24.65
CA LEU A 9 -8.04 -57.69 23.51
C LEU A 9 -8.34 -58.98 22.72
N GLN A 10 -9.18 -59.86 23.25
CA GLN A 10 -9.46 -61.17 22.64
C GLN A 10 -10.74 -61.23 21.79
N LEU A 11 -11.57 -60.18 21.83
CA LEU A 11 -12.79 -60.07 21.00
C LEU A 11 -12.58 -59.26 19.71
N ALA A 12 -11.38 -58.69 19.49
CA ALA A 12 -11.09 -57.80 18.36
C ALA A 12 -10.35 -58.47 17.18
N ARG A 13 -10.16 -59.80 17.18
CA ARG A 13 -9.44 -60.50 16.11
C ARG A 13 -10.31 -61.14 15.03
N ASP A 14 -11.61 -61.26 15.24
CA ASP A 14 -12.53 -61.80 14.23
C ASP A 14 -13.66 -60.80 14.00
N HIS A 15 -13.52 -59.93 13.00
CA HIS A 15 -14.59 -59.43 12.12
C HIS A 15 -14.13 -58.21 11.31
N THR A 16 -13.73 -58.48 10.07
CA THR A 16 -13.72 -57.53 8.96
C THR A 16 -15.15 -57.36 8.44
N SER A 17 -15.82 -56.23 8.73
CA SER A 17 -16.81 -55.59 7.83
C SER A 17 -17.60 -54.43 8.49
N SER A 18 -17.61 -53.29 7.78
CA SER A 18 -18.54 -52.14 7.83
C SER A 18 -18.68 -51.31 9.14
N GLN A 19 -18.41 -50.02 9.00
CA GLN A 19 -18.66 -48.95 9.99
C GLN A 19 -20.15 -48.71 10.35
N TYR A 20 -21.08 -49.50 9.82
CA TYR A 20 -22.53 -49.31 10.03
C TYR A 20 -23.10 -50.03 11.25
N GLN A 21 -22.34 -50.89 11.94
CA GLN A 21 -22.84 -51.66 13.10
C GLN A 21 -22.48 -51.08 14.48
N GLN A 22 -21.52 -50.16 14.60
CA GLN A 22 -21.16 -49.59 15.92
C GLN A 22 -22.20 -48.60 16.46
N HIS A 23 -23.03 -47.98 15.61
CA HIS A 23 -24.12 -47.11 16.07
C HIS A 23 -25.25 -47.87 16.77
N ASN A 24 -25.45 -49.16 16.48
CA ASN A 24 -26.56 -49.92 17.06
C ASN A 24 -26.28 -50.50 18.45
N LEU A 25 -25.03 -50.64 18.88
CA LEU A 25 -24.71 -51.24 20.19
C LEU A 25 -24.93 -50.28 21.37
N LEU A 26 -24.67 -48.98 21.20
CA LEU A 26 -24.94 -47.97 22.23
C LEU A 26 -26.45 -47.67 22.36
N SER A 27 -27.18 -47.64 21.25
CA SER A 27 -28.64 -47.47 21.25
C SER A 27 -29.37 -48.66 21.89
N SER A 28 -28.85 -49.88 21.69
CA SER A 28 -29.42 -51.10 22.26
C SER A 28 -29.17 -51.23 23.77
N LEU A 29 -28.06 -50.69 24.28
CA LEU A 29 -27.75 -50.70 25.71
C LEU A 29 -28.66 -49.72 26.51
N PHE A 30 -29.08 -48.63 25.90
CA PHE A 30 -30.04 -47.68 26.48
C PHE A 30 -31.48 -48.23 26.48
N LEU A 31 -31.88 -48.99 25.45
CA LEU A 31 -33.22 -49.61 25.40
C LEU A 31 -33.40 -50.74 26.43
N ALA A 32 -32.33 -51.48 26.76
CA ALA A 32 -32.40 -52.63 27.66
C ALA A 32 -32.54 -52.28 29.16
N LEU A 33 -32.30 -51.03 29.55
CA LEU A 33 -32.32 -50.61 30.96
C LEU A 33 -33.66 -50.03 31.42
N ASN A 34 -34.65 -49.83 30.55
CA ASN A 34 -35.97 -49.25 30.86
C ASN A 34 -35.90 -48.02 31.80
N MET A 35 -34.76 -47.32 31.78
CA MET A 35 -34.53 -46.06 32.48
C MET A 35 -34.73 -44.97 31.45
N ASP A 36 -35.96 -44.51 31.35
CA ASP A 36 -36.27 -43.24 30.74
C ASP A 36 -35.60 -42.16 31.62
N PRO A 37 -34.49 -41.52 31.19
CA PRO A 37 -33.75 -40.57 32.05
C PRO A 37 -34.59 -39.33 32.37
N TYR A 38 -35.77 -39.20 31.77
CA TYR A 38 -36.67 -38.07 31.87
C TYR A 38 -38.00 -38.40 32.57
N LYS A 39 -38.26 -39.65 32.98
CA LYS A 39 -39.40 -39.96 33.85
C LYS A 39 -39.03 -39.78 35.32
N GLY A 40 -39.14 -38.54 35.79
CA GLY A 40 -39.09 -38.25 37.23
C GLY A 40 -38.59 -36.87 37.62
N SER A 41 -38.05 -36.07 36.71
CA SER A 41 -37.68 -34.69 36.97
C SER A 41 -38.71 -33.77 36.32
N ASN A 42 -39.46 -33.03 37.13
CA ASN A 42 -40.04 -31.76 36.68
C ASN A 42 -38.86 -30.85 36.32
N LEU A 43 -38.34 -30.98 35.10
CA LEU A 43 -37.34 -30.08 34.54
C LEU A 43 -38.04 -28.73 34.37
N ILE A 44 -37.99 -27.92 35.42
CA ILE A 44 -38.31 -26.50 35.36
C ILE A 44 -37.34 -25.92 34.34
N LEU A 45 -37.84 -25.72 33.12
CA LEU A 45 -37.07 -25.02 32.10
C LEU A 45 -36.65 -23.67 32.69
N PRO A 46 -35.41 -23.22 32.48
CA PRO A 46 -35.01 -21.90 32.90
C PRO A 46 -36.00 -20.86 32.36
N PRO A 47 -36.21 -19.75 33.08
CA PRO A 47 -37.13 -18.72 32.63
C PRO A 47 -36.78 -18.30 31.19
N PRO A 48 -37.76 -17.88 30.36
CA PRO A 48 -37.55 -17.66 28.93
C PRO A 48 -36.34 -16.76 28.58
N ASN A 49 -35.96 -15.85 29.48
CA ASN A 49 -34.80 -14.96 29.38
C ASN A 49 -33.44 -15.61 29.70
N GLN A 50 -33.41 -16.87 30.15
CA GLN A 50 -32.21 -17.65 30.47
C GLN A 50 -32.10 -18.91 29.59
N ARG A 51 -32.93 -19.02 28.56
CA ARG A 51 -32.87 -20.11 27.58
C ARG A 51 -31.90 -19.76 26.46
N PRO A 52 -31.00 -20.68 26.07
CA PRO A 52 -30.22 -20.53 24.84
C PRO A 52 -31.16 -20.34 23.63
N SER A 53 -30.72 -19.55 22.66
CA SER A 53 -31.46 -19.40 21.40
C SER A 53 -31.54 -20.74 20.67
N SER A 54 -32.72 -21.05 20.12
CA SER A 54 -32.91 -22.16 19.18
C SER A 54 -32.66 -21.76 17.73
N ALA A 55 -32.41 -20.47 17.45
CA ALA A 55 -32.16 -19.96 16.11
C ALA A 55 -30.68 -20.11 15.72
N TYR A 56 -30.43 -20.57 14.50
CA TYR A 56 -29.13 -20.45 13.85
C TYR A 56 -28.86 -18.97 13.54
N ASN A 57 -27.64 -18.47 13.82
CA ASN A 57 -27.24 -17.05 13.63
C ASN A 57 -28.05 -16.03 14.45
N ALA A 58 -28.31 -16.31 15.73
CA ALA A 58 -28.89 -15.31 16.62
C ALA A 58 -28.01 -14.04 16.70
N PRO A 59 -28.59 -12.83 16.78
CA PRO A 59 -27.86 -11.57 16.78
C PRO A 59 -27.27 -11.25 18.17
N PHE A 60 -26.56 -12.20 18.76
CA PHE A 60 -25.92 -12.06 20.07
C PHE A 60 -24.45 -11.69 19.93
N TRP A 61 -23.90 -11.09 20.99
CA TRP A 61 -22.45 -11.11 21.18
C TRP A 61 -21.98 -12.56 21.21
N THR A 62 -20.85 -12.84 20.57
CA THR A 62 -20.25 -14.17 20.52
C THR A 62 -18.75 -14.09 20.74
N THR A 63 -18.17 -15.19 21.22
CA THR A 63 -16.72 -15.43 21.18
C THR A 63 -16.26 -15.69 19.73
N ASN A 64 -14.95 -15.74 19.46
CA ASN A 64 -14.51 -16.04 18.08
C ASN A 64 -14.86 -17.47 17.64
N ALA A 65 -15.08 -18.38 18.60
CA ALA A 65 -15.59 -19.73 18.35
C ALA A 65 -17.12 -19.78 18.13
N GLY A 66 -17.81 -18.63 18.18
CA GLY A 66 -19.26 -18.50 17.95
C GLY A 66 -20.14 -18.79 19.17
N ALA A 67 -19.57 -18.94 20.37
CA ALA A 67 -20.35 -19.19 21.58
C ALA A 67 -21.06 -17.91 22.05
N PRO A 68 -22.37 -17.93 22.35
CA PRO A 68 -23.08 -16.74 22.83
C PRO A 68 -22.52 -16.17 24.14
N VAL A 69 -22.35 -14.86 24.20
CA VAL A 69 -21.86 -14.10 25.35
C VAL A 69 -23.05 -13.41 26.02
N TYR A 70 -23.44 -13.89 27.21
CA TYR A 70 -24.57 -13.34 27.95
C TYR A 70 -24.22 -12.05 28.71
N ASN A 71 -22.94 -11.81 29.03
CA ASN A 71 -22.46 -10.62 29.71
C ASN A 71 -21.14 -10.16 29.10
N ASN A 72 -21.11 -8.93 28.57
CA ASN A 72 -19.93 -8.33 27.94
C ASN A 72 -19.42 -7.09 28.70
N THR A 73 -19.95 -6.85 29.90
CA THR A 73 -19.68 -5.64 30.71
C THR A 73 -19.00 -5.96 32.04
N ALA A 74 -19.18 -7.17 32.59
CA ALA A 74 -18.56 -7.61 33.84
C ALA A 74 -17.72 -8.87 33.63
N ALA A 75 -16.56 -8.91 34.28
CA ALA A 75 -15.72 -10.10 34.38
C ALA A 75 -16.28 -11.09 35.42
N LEU A 76 -15.93 -12.36 35.31
CA LEU A 76 -16.19 -13.35 36.34
C LEU A 76 -15.28 -13.15 37.56
N THR A 77 -15.88 -12.96 38.73
CA THR A 77 -15.18 -12.68 40.00
C THR A 77 -15.68 -13.54 41.15
N LEU A 78 -14.90 -13.65 42.24
CA LEU A 78 -15.38 -14.22 43.50
C LEU A 78 -16.34 -13.24 44.22
N GLY A 79 -17.61 -13.29 43.86
CA GLY A 79 -18.62 -12.33 44.31
C GLY A 79 -18.40 -10.92 43.72
N ASP A 80 -19.30 -9.98 44.03
CA ASP A 80 -19.40 -8.69 43.33
C ASP A 80 -18.17 -7.77 43.45
N ARG A 81 -17.23 -8.07 44.36
CA ARG A 81 -16.02 -7.26 44.62
C ARG A 81 -14.74 -8.09 44.77
N GLY A 82 -14.77 -9.38 44.43
CA GLY A 82 -13.61 -10.26 44.54
C GLY A 82 -12.64 -10.17 43.35
N PRO A 83 -11.53 -10.94 43.38
CA PRO A 83 -10.61 -11.04 42.26
C PRO A 83 -11.27 -11.70 41.04
N ILE A 84 -10.75 -11.37 39.84
CA ILE A 84 -11.11 -12.00 38.57
C ILE A 84 -10.62 -13.46 38.55
N LEU A 85 -11.44 -14.36 38.01
CA LEU A 85 -11.09 -15.77 37.84
C LEU A 85 -10.52 -16.04 36.44
N LEU A 86 -9.45 -16.83 36.37
CA LEU A 86 -8.79 -17.20 35.10
C LEU A 86 -9.67 -18.06 34.18
N GLU A 87 -10.77 -18.62 34.69
CA GLU A 87 -11.73 -19.39 33.89
C GLU A 87 -12.67 -18.51 33.04
N ASP A 88 -12.56 -17.17 33.14
CA ASP A 88 -13.27 -16.24 32.25
C ASP A 88 -12.65 -16.21 30.84
N TYR A 89 -13.00 -17.21 30.03
CA TYR A 89 -12.47 -17.34 28.67
C TYR A 89 -12.79 -16.13 27.78
N HIS A 90 -14.02 -15.57 27.88
CA HIS A 90 -14.43 -14.42 27.06
C HIS A 90 -13.58 -13.20 27.37
N LEU A 91 -13.34 -12.90 28.66
CA LEU A 91 -12.43 -11.83 29.06
C LEU A 91 -11.03 -12.03 28.49
N ILE A 92 -10.47 -13.23 28.64
CA ILE A 92 -9.11 -13.55 28.18
C ILE A 92 -9.00 -13.41 26.67
N GLU A 93 -9.93 -13.99 25.91
CA GLU A 93 -9.94 -13.92 24.45
C GLU A 93 -10.10 -12.48 23.95
N LYS A 94 -11.02 -11.71 24.52
CA LYS A 94 -11.26 -10.31 24.15
C LYS A 94 -10.01 -9.45 24.37
N LEU A 95 -9.38 -9.56 25.54
CA LEU A 95 -8.15 -8.81 25.85
C LEU A 95 -6.94 -9.30 25.03
N ALA A 96 -6.84 -10.61 24.78
CA ALA A 96 -5.75 -11.17 23.97
C ALA A 96 -5.80 -10.68 22.51
N ASN A 97 -7.00 -10.53 21.94
CA ASN A 97 -7.17 -9.92 20.63
C ASN A 97 -6.88 -8.42 20.64
N PHE A 98 -7.43 -7.68 21.60
CA PHE A 98 -7.20 -6.23 21.73
C PHE A 98 -5.69 -5.88 21.79
N THR A 99 -4.93 -6.64 22.58
CA THR A 99 -3.48 -6.43 22.73
C THR A 99 -2.66 -6.77 21.47
N ARG A 100 -3.28 -7.31 20.43
CA ARG A 100 -2.66 -7.70 19.14
C ARG A 100 -3.26 -6.99 17.92
N GLU A 101 -4.09 -5.97 18.13
CA GLU A 101 -4.69 -5.21 17.01
C GLU A 101 -3.67 -4.43 16.17
N ARG A 102 -2.50 -4.08 16.74
CA ARG A 102 -1.51 -3.25 16.05
C ARG A 102 -0.52 -4.11 15.27
N ILE A 103 -0.41 -3.83 13.99
CA ILE A 103 0.70 -4.27 13.12
C ILE A 103 1.73 -3.15 12.98
N PRO A 104 2.97 -3.44 12.52
CA PRO A 104 3.92 -2.39 12.17
C PRO A 104 3.29 -1.41 11.16
N GLU A 105 3.52 -0.12 11.34
CA GLU A 105 3.19 0.86 10.30
C GLU A 105 4.15 0.73 9.11
N ARG A 106 3.88 1.44 8.02
CA ARG A 106 4.83 1.53 6.91
C ARG A 106 6.06 2.32 7.38
N ILE A 107 7.25 1.86 7.00
CA ILE A 107 8.52 2.53 7.35
C ILE A 107 8.59 3.99 6.86
N VAL A 108 7.93 4.26 5.74
CA VAL A 108 7.66 5.58 5.16
C VAL A 108 6.21 5.62 4.70
N HIS A 109 5.63 6.81 4.58
CA HIS A 109 4.23 7.00 4.20
C HIS A 109 3.24 6.35 5.18
N ALA A 110 3.57 6.36 6.48
CA ALA A 110 2.75 5.79 7.53
C ALA A 110 1.38 6.48 7.64
N ARG A 111 1.37 7.82 7.70
CA ARG A 111 0.15 8.63 7.68
C ARG A 111 -0.44 8.72 6.28
N GLY A 112 -1.73 8.38 6.12
CA GLY A 112 -2.42 8.48 4.84
C GLY A 112 -3.85 7.96 4.83
N ALA A 113 -4.57 8.26 3.75
CA ALA A 113 -5.98 7.91 3.53
C ALA A 113 -6.18 7.25 2.17
N SER A 114 -7.19 6.37 2.06
CA SER A 114 -7.51 5.65 0.83
C SER A 114 -8.95 5.85 0.40
N ALA A 115 -9.19 5.79 -0.90
CA ALA A 115 -10.53 5.82 -1.49
C ALA A 115 -10.59 4.91 -2.73
N LYS A 116 -11.78 4.35 -2.98
CA LYS A 116 -12.09 3.49 -4.12
C LYS A 116 -12.72 4.31 -5.23
N GLY A 117 -12.57 3.83 -6.46
CA GLY A 117 -13.08 4.49 -7.63
C GLY A 117 -12.96 3.65 -8.89
N PHE A 118 -12.92 4.34 -10.02
CA PHE A 118 -12.60 3.74 -11.31
C PHE A 118 -11.69 4.66 -12.12
N PHE A 119 -10.92 4.05 -13.01
CA PHE A 119 -10.23 4.73 -14.10
C PHE A 119 -10.95 4.43 -15.41
N GLU A 120 -11.16 5.47 -16.23
CA GLU A 120 -11.79 5.38 -17.54
C GLU A 120 -10.83 5.91 -18.60
N VAL A 121 -10.58 5.10 -19.64
CA VAL A 121 -9.81 5.53 -20.81
C VAL A 121 -10.64 6.50 -21.62
N THR A 122 -10.06 7.64 -22.01
CA THR A 122 -10.73 8.66 -22.82
C THR A 122 -10.08 8.86 -24.19
N HIS A 123 -8.83 8.42 -24.36
CA HIS A 123 -8.07 8.55 -25.60
C HIS A 123 -7.44 7.21 -25.99
N ASP A 124 -7.37 6.94 -27.29
CA ASP A 124 -6.75 5.72 -27.80
C ASP A 124 -5.22 5.86 -27.78
N ILE A 125 -4.58 5.01 -26.98
CA ILE A 125 -3.12 4.92 -26.85
C ILE A 125 -2.60 3.52 -27.19
N THR A 126 -3.37 2.72 -27.93
CA THR A 126 -3.00 1.34 -28.31
C THR A 126 -1.74 1.26 -29.18
N HIS A 127 -1.34 2.37 -29.80
CA HIS A 127 -0.07 2.51 -30.51
C HIS A 127 1.15 2.51 -29.57
N LEU A 128 0.96 2.80 -28.27
CA LEU A 128 2.02 2.82 -27.26
C LEU A 128 2.07 1.54 -26.42
N THR A 129 0.92 0.91 -26.17
CA THR A 129 0.82 -0.23 -25.25
C THR A 129 -0.22 -1.25 -25.68
N CYS A 130 0.04 -2.53 -25.40
CA CYS A 130 -0.94 -3.61 -25.49
C CYS A 130 -1.66 -3.90 -24.16
N ALA A 131 -1.50 -3.05 -23.13
CA ALA A 131 -2.13 -3.25 -21.82
C ALA A 131 -3.66 -3.27 -21.89
N ASP A 132 -4.25 -4.35 -21.39
CA ASP A 132 -5.68 -4.63 -21.57
C ASP A 132 -6.60 -3.52 -21.04
N PHE A 133 -6.24 -2.91 -19.92
CA PHE A 133 -7.05 -1.86 -19.30
C PHE A 133 -7.01 -0.52 -20.07
N LEU A 134 -6.11 -0.39 -21.04
CA LEU A 134 -5.92 0.78 -21.91
C LEU A 134 -6.38 0.53 -23.36
N ARG A 135 -7.01 -0.62 -23.64
CA ARG A 135 -7.29 -1.12 -25.00
C ARG A 135 -8.22 -0.26 -25.87
N ALA A 136 -9.05 0.61 -25.28
CA ALA A 136 -9.97 1.47 -26.02
C ALA A 136 -10.58 2.56 -25.11
N PRO A 137 -10.98 3.72 -25.66
CA PRO A 137 -11.83 4.69 -24.96
C PRO A 137 -13.12 4.06 -24.41
N GLY A 138 -13.55 4.51 -23.23
CA GLY A 138 -14.72 4.02 -22.51
C GLY A 138 -14.46 2.78 -21.64
N VAL A 139 -13.27 2.16 -21.71
CA VAL A 139 -12.90 1.05 -20.83
C VAL A 139 -12.75 1.58 -19.40
N GLN A 140 -13.53 1.00 -18.48
CA GLN A 140 -13.45 1.29 -17.05
C GLN A 140 -12.76 0.17 -16.29
N THR A 141 -11.87 0.56 -15.37
CA THR A 141 -11.10 -0.34 -14.51
C THR A 141 -11.28 0.07 -13.06
N PRO A 142 -11.74 -0.83 -12.17
CA PRO A 142 -11.81 -0.52 -10.74
C PRO A 142 -10.44 -0.13 -10.20
N THR A 143 -10.40 0.86 -9.32
CA THR A 143 -9.15 1.33 -8.71
C THR A 143 -9.32 1.60 -7.22
N ILE A 144 -8.22 1.47 -6.47
CA ILE A 144 -8.08 2.03 -5.13
C ILE A 144 -6.82 2.90 -5.10
N VAL A 145 -6.95 4.06 -4.45
CA VAL A 145 -5.87 5.03 -4.33
C VAL A 145 -5.58 5.27 -2.87
N ARG A 146 -4.30 5.38 -2.52
CA ARG A 146 -3.85 5.84 -1.20
C ARG A 146 -2.98 7.08 -1.34
N PHE A 147 -3.40 8.12 -0.64
CA PHE A 147 -2.62 9.33 -0.43
C PHE A 147 -1.92 9.29 0.92
N SER A 148 -0.79 9.99 1.06
CA SER A 148 0.00 9.94 2.30
C SER A 148 0.96 11.11 2.43
N THR A 149 1.41 11.42 3.64
CA THR A 149 2.70 12.12 3.86
C THR A 149 3.84 11.10 3.72
N VAL A 150 5.10 11.40 4.08
CA VAL A 150 6.24 10.48 3.95
C VAL A 150 6.89 10.17 5.29
N ILE A 151 7.34 11.20 6.01
CA ILE A 151 8.37 11.04 7.02
C ILE A 151 7.82 10.62 8.38
N HIS A 152 6.81 11.29 8.90
CA HIS A 152 6.35 11.06 10.28
C HIS A 152 5.37 9.87 10.38
N GLU A 153 5.16 9.43 11.62
CA GLU A 153 4.41 8.23 11.99
C GLU A 153 2.90 8.34 11.68
N ARG A 154 2.15 7.25 11.78
CA ARG A 154 0.72 7.18 11.41
C ARG A 154 -0.18 8.28 12.03
N GLY A 155 0.17 8.80 13.20
CA GLY A 155 -0.57 9.85 13.91
C GLY A 155 -0.20 11.29 13.54
N SER A 156 0.81 11.49 12.70
CA SER A 156 1.39 12.81 12.44
C SER A 156 0.42 13.78 11.73
N PRO A 157 0.53 15.09 11.97
CA PRO A 157 -0.23 16.10 11.22
C PRO A 157 0.00 16.06 9.71
N GLU A 158 -1.07 16.18 8.93
CA GLU A 158 -1.03 16.22 7.46
C GLU A 158 -0.61 17.58 6.90
N THR A 159 -0.35 18.57 7.75
CA THR A 159 0.13 19.91 7.37
C THR A 159 1.66 20.04 7.34
N ILE A 160 2.39 18.97 7.64
CA ILE A 160 3.87 18.97 7.63
C ILE A 160 4.38 19.07 6.19
N ARG A 161 5.43 19.87 5.97
CA ARG A 161 6.12 19.98 4.68
C ARG A 161 6.77 18.65 4.30
N ASP A 162 6.27 18.05 3.24
CA ASP A 162 6.66 16.70 2.82
C ASP A 162 6.19 16.45 1.38
N PRO A 163 6.84 15.59 0.57
CA PRO A 163 6.15 15.02 -0.58
C PRO A 163 4.83 14.36 -0.12
N ARG A 164 3.88 14.24 -1.03
CA ARG A 164 2.66 13.47 -0.79
C ARG A 164 2.67 12.23 -1.66
N GLY A 165 2.54 11.06 -1.05
CA GLY A 165 2.38 9.81 -1.79
C GLY A 165 1.08 9.82 -2.58
N PHE A 166 1.12 9.32 -3.80
CA PHE A 166 -0.01 9.15 -4.70
C PHE A 166 0.09 7.75 -5.31
N ALA A 167 -0.35 6.74 -4.56
CA ALA A 167 -0.30 5.35 -4.98
C ALA A 167 -1.65 4.89 -5.53
N THR A 168 -1.67 4.35 -6.75
CA THR A 168 -2.87 3.86 -7.43
C THR A 168 -2.73 2.39 -7.76
N LYS A 169 -3.79 1.60 -7.55
CA LYS A 169 -3.87 0.17 -7.87
C LYS A 169 -5.04 -0.06 -8.81
N PHE A 170 -4.76 -0.53 -10.01
CA PHE A 170 -5.75 -0.89 -11.02
C PHE A 170 -6.02 -2.39 -10.95
N TYR A 171 -7.28 -2.77 -10.73
CA TYR A 171 -7.69 -4.17 -10.77
C TYR A 171 -8.02 -4.56 -12.21
N THR A 172 -7.00 -4.86 -13.01
CA THR A 172 -7.17 -5.19 -14.43
C THR A 172 -7.61 -6.65 -14.61
N ARG A 173 -7.98 -7.03 -15.84
CA ARG A 173 -8.32 -8.42 -16.18
C ARG A 173 -7.09 -9.34 -16.22
N GLU A 174 -5.89 -8.77 -16.32
CA GLU A 174 -4.62 -9.49 -16.44
C GLU A 174 -3.74 -9.32 -15.20
N GLY A 175 -4.34 -8.98 -14.06
CA GLY A 175 -3.66 -8.80 -12.78
C GLY A 175 -3.76 -7.37 -12.25
N ASN A 176 -3.20 -7.15 -11.05
CA ASN A 176 -3.13 -5.82 -10.48
C ASN A 176 -1.94 -5.06 -11.07
N PHE A 177 -2.17 -3.79 -11.46
CA PHE A 177 -1.12 -2.86 -11.84
C PHE A 177 -1.04 -1.74 -10.82
N ASP A 178 0.17 -1.43 -10.32
CA ASP A 178 0.36 -0.37 -9.35
C ASP A 178 1.24 0.77 -9.90
N ILE A 179 0.72 1.99 -9.91
CA ILE A 179 1.55 3.19 -10.06
C ILE A 179 1.77 3.76 -8.66
N VAL A 180 2.99 3.62 -8.16
CA VAL A 180 3.37 4.07 -6.83
C VAL A 180 4.11 5.41 -6.96
N GLY A 181 3.34 6.49 -7.04
CA GLY A 181 3.84 7.83 -7.31
C GLY A 181 3.89 8.75 -6.10
N ASN A 182 4.28 10.00 -6.36
CA ASN A 182 4.20 11.15 -5.45
C ASN A 182 3.51 12.32 -6.15
N ASN A 183 3.17 13.38 -5.42
CA ASN A 183 2.76 14.65 -6.01
C ASN A 183 3.92 15.35 -6.74
N PHE A 184 5.16 15.15 -6.28
CA PHE A 184 6.35 15.65 -6.96
C PHE A 184 6.71 14.73 -8.13
N PRO A 185 7.18 15.30 -9.26
CA PRO A 185 7.62 14.52 -10.43
C PRO A 185 9.06 14.02 -10.35
N VAL A 186 9.77 14.32 -9.26
CA VAL A 186 11.19 14.04 -9.04
C VAL A 186 11.44 13.54 -7.62
N PHE A 187 12.61 12.94 -7.38
CA PHE A 187 13.04 12.46 -6.08
C PHE A 187 14.44 12.98 -5.69
N PHE A 188 14.76 12.90 -4.39
CA PHE A 188 15.98 13.50 -3.82
C PHE A 188 17.29 12.83 -4.28
N THR A 189 17.23 11.56 -4.66
CA THR A 189 18.38 10.78 -5.12
C THR A 189 18.02 9.96 -6.35
N ARG A 190 19.04 9.64 -7.16
CA ARG A 190 18.89 8.87 -8.41
C ARG A 190 19.16 7.37 -8.28
N ASP A 191 19.62 6.92 -7.11
CA ASP A 191 19.97 5.53 -6.85
C ASP A 191 19.32 5.06 -5.54
N ALA A 192 18.67 3.90 -5.59
CA ALA A 192 17.98 3.32 -4.43
C ALA A 192 18.92 2.98 -3.27
N MET A 193 20.23 2.84 -3.53
CA MET A 193 21.24 2.64 -2.48
C MET A 193 21.19 3.73 -1.41
N ALA A 194 20.94 4.98 -1.81
CA ALA A 194 20.90 6.12 -0.90
C ALA A 194 19.54 6.29 -0.19
N PHE A 195 18.51 5.50 -0.54
CA PHE A 195 17.16 5.69 -0.02
C PHE A 195 17.09 5.57 1.51
N PRO A 196 17.69 4.56 2.18
CA PRO A 196 17.69 4.50 3.64
C PRO A 196 18.34 5.73 4.29
N ASP A 197 19.41 6.26 3.69
CA ASP A 197 20.13 7.42 4.21
C ASP A 197 19.32 8.72 4.04
N VAL A 198 18.65 8.90 2.90
CA VAL A 198 17.65 9.98 2.71
C VAL A 198 16.60 9.91 3.81
N ILE A 199 15.99 8.75 4.01
CA ILE A 199 14.93 8.59 5.02
C ILE A 199 15.47 8.84 6.43
N HIS A 200 16.67 8.36 6.77
CA HIS A 200 17.27 8.62 8.07
C HIS A 200 17.56 10.11 8.30
N ALA A 201 18.04 10.83 7.28
CA ALA A 201 18.31 12.26 7.37
C ALA A 201 17.02 13.06 7.63
N PHE A 202 15.91 12.68 6.98
CA PHE A 202 14.62 13.35 7.13
C PHE A 202 13.82 12.91 8.36
N LYS A 203 13.86 11.64 8.76
CA LYS A 203 13.18 11.11 9.97
C LYS A 203 13.67 11.82 11.23
N PRO A 204 12.87 11.81 12.31
CA PRO A 204 13.29 12.36 13.60
C PRO A 204 14.66 11.82 14.05
N ASN A 205 15.51 12.70 14.57
CA ASN A 205 16.86 12.39 15.01
C ASN A 205 16.84 11.23 16.03
N PRO A 206 17.67 10.19 15.88
CA PRO A 206 17.65 9.03 16.77
C PRO A 206 17.95 9.35 18.24
N LYS A 207 18.55 10.51 18.53
CA LYS A 207 18.84 10.98 19.89
C LYS A 207 17.69 11.79 20.51
N SER A 208 17.07 12.69 19.75
CA SER A 208 16.06 13.64 20.27
C SER A 208 14.63 13.26 19.89
N HIS A 209 14.46 12.38 18.91
CA HIS A 209 13.18 12.05 18.27
C HIS A 209 12.45 13.29 17.73
N ILE A 210 13.22 14.29 17.26
CA ILE A 210 12.73 15.51 16.61
C ILE A 210 13.32 15.58 15.20
N GLN A 211 12.53 15.95 14.20
CA GLN A 211 13.05 16.24 12.86
C GLN A 211 13.83 17.57 12.90
N GLU A 212 15.04 17.57 12.32
CA GLU A 212 15.96 18.70 12.40
C GLU A 212 16.53 19.00 11.02
N ASP A 213 16.32 20.23 10.52
CA ASP A 213 16.67 20.64 9.15
C ASP A 213 18.17 20.53 8.85
N TRP A 214 19.04 20.77 9.84
CA TRP A 214 20.49 20.66 9.65
C TRP A 214 20.93 19.25 9.20
N ARG A 215 20.20 18.19 9.59
CA ARG A 215 20.50 16.79 9.16
C ARG A 215 20.15 16.56 7.71
N ILE A 216 19.04 17.16 7.26
CA ILE A 216 18.61 17.12 5.87
C ILE A 216 19.63 17.87 5.01
N LEU A 217 19.99 19.09 5.42
CA LEU A 217 20.97 19.92 4.71
C LEU A 217 22.35 19.26 4.66
N ASP A 218 22.81 18.65 5.75
CA ASP A 218 24.08 17.92 5.83
C ASP A 218 24.14 16.79 4.79
N PHE A 219 23.20 15.85 4.87
CA PHE A 219 23.16 14.71 3.94
C PHE A 219 23.02 15.15 2.47
N LEU A 220 22.11 16.08 2.17
CA LEU A 220 21.85 16.52 0.81
C LEU A 220 22.99 17.40 0.25
N SER A 221 23.87 17.96 1.10
CA SER A 221 25.08 18.66 0.64
C SER A 221 26.10 17.74 -0.04
N HIS A 222 25.96 16.42 0.11
CA HIS A 222 26.76 15.42 -0.61
C HIS A 222 26.07 14.90 -1.87
N HIS A 223 24.84 15.35 -2.13
CA HIS A 223 23.97 14.86 -3.20
C HIS A 223 23.40 16.04 -4.00
N PRO A 224 24.22 16.69 -4.86
CA PRO A 224 23.76 17.82 -5.69
C PRO A 224 22.55 17.48 -6.57
N GLU A 225 22.30 16.20 -6.86
CA GLU A 225 21.08 15.76 -7.56
C GLU A 225 19.77 16.08 -6.84
N SER A 226 19.84 16.34 -5.54
CA SER A 226 18.67 16.67 -4.73
C SER A 226 18.10 18.05 -5.03
N LEU A 227 18.87 18.93 -5.69
CA LEU A 227 18.49 20.34 -5.89
C LEU A 227 17.14 20.48 -6.59
N ASN A 228 16.89 19.70 -7.64
CA ASN A 228 15.62 19.78 -8.36
C ASN A 228 14.46 19.47 -7.41
N THR A 229 14.55 18.39 -6.64
CA THR A 229 13.53 18.03 -5.65
C THR A 229 13.41 19.05 -4.52
N MET A 230 14.50 19.69 -4.10
CA MET A 230 14.47 20.80 -3.14
C MET A 230 13.62 21.97 -3.63
N THR A 231 13.65 22.27 -4.94
CA THR A 231 12.77 23.29 -5.52
C THR A 231 11.28 22.91 -5.54
N PHE A 232 10.92 21.64 -5.36
CA PHE A 232 9.52 21.24 -5.10
C PHE A 232 9.21 21.19 -3.62
N TRP A 233 10.15 20.71 -2.80
CA TRP A 233 9.94 20.54 -1.37
C TRP A 233 9.82 21.86 -0.63
N LEU A 234 10.60 22.88 -0.98
CA LEU A 234 10.54 24.23 -0.39
C LEU A 234 9.60 25.20 -1.12
N ASP A 235 8.90 24.71 -2.13
CA ASP A 235 7.84 25.42 -2.82
C ASP A 235 6.50 25.22 -2.09
N ASP A 236 5.46 25.98 -2.43
CA ASP A 236 4.16 25.89 -1.76
C ASP A 236 3.52 24.50 -1.93
N VAL A 237 3.81 23.82 -3.06
CA VAL A 237 3.39 22.43 -3.32
C VAL A 237 3.93 21.41 -2.33
N GLY A 238 4.91 21.78 -1.49
CA GLY A 238 5.39 20.97 -0.37
C GLY A 238 4.39 20.85 0.80
N ILE A 239 3.33 21.66 0.81
CA ILE A 239 2.21 21.52 1.75
C ILE A 239 0.89 21.68 0.96
N PRO A 240 0.41 20.64 0.26
CA PRO A 240 -0.91 20.69 -0.35
C PRO A 240 -2.01 20.95 0.69
N SER A 241 -3.09 21.64 0.30
CA SER A 241 -4.21 21.96 1.22
C SER A 241 -4.97 20.73 1.68
N ASP A 242 -5.00 19.71 0.83
CA ASP A 242 -5.67 18.44 1.02
C ASP A 242 -5.21 17.49 -0.10
N TYR A 243 -5.73 16.27 -0.12
CA TYR A 243 -5.36 15.28 -1.13
C TYR A 243 -6.01 15.49 -2.49
N ARG A 244 -7.11 16.25 -2.60
CA ARG A 244 -7.86 16.42 -3.86
C ARG A 244 -7.23 17.50 -4.72
N HIS A 245 -6.63 18.52 -4.11
CA HIS A 245 -6.00 19.65 -4.79
C HIS A 245 -4.48 19.48 -4.99
N MET A 246 -4.03 18.26 -5.32
CA MET A 246 -2.62 18.01 -5.66
C MET A 246 -2.50 17.20 -6.95
N GLU A 247 -1.38 17.42 -7.64
CA GLU A 247 -0.95 16.58 -8.76
C GLU A 247 -0.46 15.21 -8.28
N GLY A 248 -0.28 14.30 -9.22
CA GLY A 248 0.40 13.02 -9.02
C GLY A 248 1.36 12.75 -10.16
N SER A 249 2.42 12.01 -9.89
CA SER A 249 3.44 11.63 -10.86
C SER A 249 4.01 10.26 -10.50
N SER A 250 4.30 9.43 -11.51
CA SER A 250 5.04 8.18 -11.31
C SER A 250 6.46 8.38 -10.79
N VAL A 251 7.01 9.60 -10.93
CA VAL A 251 8.41 9.97 -10.69
C VAL A 251 9.36 9.26 -11.65
N ASN A 252 9.46 7.95 -11.52
CA ASN A 252 10.28 7.11 -12.38
C ASN A 252 9.64 6.96 -13.76
N ALA A 253 10.51 6.81 -14.76
CA ALA A 253 10.10 6.36 -16.08
C ALA A 253 9.79 4.86 -16.03
N LEU A 254 8.70 4.43 -16.65
CA LEU A 254 8.41 3.02 -16.94
C LEU A 254 8.53 2.79 -18.45
N THR A 255 8.30 1.57 -18.91
CA THR A 255 8.18 1.26 -20.33
C THR A 255 6.77 0.85 -20.69
N LEU A 256 6.27 1.35 -21.82
CA LEU A 256 5.11 0.78 -22.52
C LEU A 256 5.58 -0.03 -23.71
N VAL A 257 4.91 -1.16 -23.97
CA VAL A 257 5.20 -2.04 -25.09
C VAL A 257 3.92 -2.26 -25.89
N ASN A 258 3.94 -1.87 -27.16
CA ASN A 258 2.78 -2.01 -28.04
C ASN A 258 2.66 -3.44 -28.62
N LYS A 259 1.61 -3.67 -29.41
CA LYS A 259 1.34 -4.99 -30.03
C LYS A 259 2.43 -5.50 -30.97
N ASP A 260 3.23 -4.59 -31.55
CA ASP A 260 4.33 -4.89 -32.46
C ASP A 260 5.67 -5.06 -31.70
N GLY A 261 5.63 -4.92 -30.38
CA GLY A 261 6.76 -5.02 -29.48
C GLY A 261 7.69 -3.82 -29.45
N LYS A 262 7.23 -2.67 -29.96
CA LYS A 262 7.97 -1.41 -29.82
C LYS A 262 7.86 -0.91 -28.38
N THR A 263 9.02 -0.60 -27.80
CA THR A 263 9.15 -0.06 -26.44
C THR A 263 9.16 1.46 -26.47
N HIS A 264 8.52 2.07 -25.48
CA HIS A 264 8.51 3.51 -25.24
C HIS A 264 8.79 3.79 -23.77
N TYR A 265 9.69 4.71 -23.44
CA TYR A 265 9.79 5.23 -22.07
C TYR A 265 8.61 6.15 -21.80
N VAL A 266 8.01 6.03 -20.62
CA VAL A 266 6.87 6.86 -20.20
C VAL A 266 6.97 7.36 -18.77
N LYS A 267 6.44 8.57 -18.54
CA LYS A 267 6.09 9.08 -17.21
C LYS A 267 4.59 9.32 -17.13
N PHE A 268 3.97 8.90 -16.03
CA PHE A 268 2.54 9.10 -15.76
C PHE A 268 2.34 10.36 -14.93
N THR A 269 1.41 11.22 -15.35
CA THR A 269 1.09 12.48 -14.65
C THR A 269 -0.41 12.61 -14.43
N TRP A 270 -0.82 12.80 -13.19
CA TRP A 270 -2.19 13.06 -12.76
C TRP A 270 -2.40 14.55 -12.53
N LYS A 271 -3.35 15.16 -13.25
CA LYS A 271 -3.74 16.56 -13.05
C LYS A 271 -5.13 16.62 -12.39
N PRO A 272 -5.27 17.23 -11.20
CA PRO A 272 -6.57 17.33 -10.51
C PRO A 272 -7.50 18.24 -11.29
N THR A 273 -8.77 17.84 -11.47
CA THR A 273 -9.75 18.67 -12.17
C THR A 273 -10.20 19.88 -11.34
N CYS A 274 -10.09 19.80 -10.01
CA CYS A 274 -10.37 20.90 -9.10
C CYS A 274 -9.19 21.89 -8.92
N GLY A 275 -8.09 21.70 -9.67
CA GLY A 275 -6.90 22.53 -9.59
C GLY A 275 -6.01 22.23 -8.37
N VAL A 276 -4.85 22.88 -8.32
CA VAL A 276 -3.86 22.71 -7.26
C VAL A 276 -4.01 23.80 -6.21
N LYS A 277 -3.99 23.43 -4.93
CA LYS A 277 -4.06 24.35 -3.79
C LYS A 277 -3.09 23.91 -2.70
N CYS A 278 -2.48 24.88 -2.03
CA CYS A 278 -1.44 24.67 -1.04
C CYS A 278 -1.70 25.54 0.19
N LEU A 279 -1.12 25.18 1.33
CA LEU A 279 -1.09 26.00 2.54
C LEU A 279 0.24 26.73 2.64
N LEU A 280 0.19 27.99 3.02
CA LEU A 280 1.38 28.69 3.52
C LEU A 280 1.66 28.30 4.98
N GLU A 281 2.85 28.61 5.47
CA GLU A 281 3.31 28.21 6.81
C GLU A 281 2.33 28.57 7.93
N ASP A 282 1.83 29.80 7.96
CA ASP A 282 0.90 30.27 9.01
C ASP A 282 -0.45 29.57 8.94
N GLU A 283 -0.90 29.21 7.74
CA GLU A 283 -2.13 28.45 7.52
C GLU A 283 -1.94 26.99 7.95
N ALA A 284 -0.80 26.39 7.60
CA ALA A 284 -0.44 25.03 7.98
C ALA A 284 -0.39 24.86 9.50
N VAL A 285 0.09 25.87 10.24
CA VAL A 285 0.06 25.89 11.72
C VAL A 285 -1.37 25.96 12.25
N LYS A 286 -2.21 26.86 11.72
CA LYS A 286 -3.61 27.01 12.16
C LYS A 286 -4.44 25.76 11.88
N VAL A 287 -4.34 25.24 10.66
CA VAL A 287 -5.07 24.04 10.23
C VAL A 287 -4.58 22.82 11.02
N GLY A 288 -3.26 22.60 11.10
CA GLY A 288 -2.69 21.46 11.81
C GLY A 288 -2.95 21.47 13.32
N GLY A 289 -2.94 22.66 13.93
CA GLY A 289 -3.27 22.83 15.35
C GLY A 289 -4.76 22.61 15.66
N SER A 290 -5.64 22.83 14.68
CA SER A 290 -7.09 22.61 14.83
C SER A 290 -7.49 21.18 14.47
N ASN A 291 -6.88 20.61 13.43
CA ASN A 291 -7.17 19.28 12.91
C ASN A 291 -5.94 18.67 12.22
N HIS A 292 -5.22 17.82 12.95
CA HIS A 292 -4.07 17.09 12.41
C HIS A 292 -4.44 16.11 11.27
N SER A 293 -5.74 15.84 11.09
CA SER A 293 -6.29 14.91 10.09
C SER A 293 -7.12 15.56 8.98
N HIS A 294 -6.91 16.87 8.73
CA HIS A 294 -7.71 17.66 7.79
C HIS A 294 -7.76 17.10 6.36
N ALA A 295 -6.67 16.56 5.82
CA ALA A 295 -6.62 16.07 4.43
C ALA A 295 -7.32 14.71 4.30
N THR A 296 -7.18 13.83 5.31
CA THR A 296 -7.97 12.61 5.43
C THR A 296 -9.45 12.92 5.53
N GLN A 297 -9.82 13.89 6.38
CA GLN A 297 -11.21 14.29 6.56
C GLN A 297 -11.81 14.89 5.28
N ASP A 298 -11.09 15.80 4.62
CA ASP A 298 -11.53 16.41 3.36
C ASP A 298 -11.85 15.36 2.28
N LEU A 299 -10.97 14.36 2.10
CA LEU A 299 -11.20 13.28 1.14
C LEU A 299 -12.47 12.49 1.48
N TYR A 300 -12.61 12.09 2.74
CA TYR A 300 -13.74 11.29 3.21
C TYR A 300 -15.07 12.05 3.09
N ASP A 301 -15.11 13.28 3.58
CA ASP A 301 -16.32 14.13 3.61
C ASP A 301 -16.74 14.53 2.19
N SER A 302 -15.78 14.81 1.31
CA SER A 302 -16.06 15.14 -0.09
C SER A 302 -16.71 13.97 -0.83
N ILE A 303 -16.20 12.75 -0.66
CA ILE A 303 -16.80 11.55 -1.27
C ILE A 303 -18.17 11.25 -0.65
N ALA A 304 -18.32 11.37 0.67
CA ALA A 304 -19.59 11.16 1.35
C ALA A 304 -20.67 12.16 0.89
N ALA A 305 -20.27 13.39 0.56
CA ALA A 305 -21.14 14.43 0.02
C ALA A 305 -21.44 14.30 -1.48
N GLY A 306 -20.86 13.31 -2.18
CA GLY A 306 -21.01 13.15 -3.63
C GLY A 306 -20.12 14.06 -4.47
N ASN A 307 -19.21 14.83 -3.84
CA ASN A 307 -18.24 15.69 -4.50
C ASN A 307 -16.97 14.89 -4.85
N PHE A 308 -17.12 13.94 -5.77
CA PHE A 308 -16.08 12.98 -6.12
C PHE A 308 -14.85 13.68 -6.74
N PRO A 309 -13.66 13.56 -6.13
CA PRO A 309 -12.45 14.08 -6.76
C PRO A 309 -12.09 13.31 -8.02
N GLU A 310 -11.66 14.04 -9.03
CA GLU A 310 -11.26 13.51 -10.34
C GLU A 310 -9.86 14.00 -10.73
N TRP A 311 -9.07 13.11 -11.33
CA TRP A 311 -7.79 13.43 -11.96
C TRP A 311 -7.78 12.97 -13.41
N LYS A 312 -7.21 13.78 -14.29
CA LYS A 312 -6.90 13.39 -15.67
C LYS A 312 -5.50 12.76 -15.70
N LEU A 313 -5.38 11.62 -16.36
CA LEU A 313 -4.10 10.98 -16.63
C LEU A 313 -3.52 11.47 -17.95
N PHE A 314 -2.25 11.83 -17.89
CA PHE A 314 -1.42 12.15 -19.04
C PHE A 314 -0.16 11.29 -19.06
N LEU A 315 0.39 11.10 -20.25
CA LEU A 315 1.70 10.50 -20.48
C LEU A 315 2.62 11.51 -21.14
N GLN A 316 3.88 11.47 -20.75
CA GLN A 316 4.97 11.92 -21.61
C GLN A 316 5.64 10.66 -22.17
N VAL A 317 6.12 10.73 -23.41
CA VAL A 317 6.61 9.55 -24.14
C VAL A 317 7.94 9.88 -24.81
N ILE A 318 8.95 9.04 -24.58
CA ILE A 318 10.25 9.10 -25.24
C ILE A 318 10.48 7.78 -25.96
N ASP A 319 10.96 7.85 -27.20
CA ASP A 319 11.50 6.68 -27.92
C ASP A 319 12.91 6.39 -27.35
N PRO A 320 13.21 5.18 -26.85
CA PRO A 320 14.54 4.85 -26.35
C PRO A 320 15.68 5.21 -27.31
N ASP A 321 15.46 5.10 -28.63
CA ASP A 321 16.44 5.48 -29.65
C ASP A 321 16.78 6.98 -29.66
N HIS A 322 16.02 7.81 -28.93
CA HIS A 322 16.20 9.24 -28.81
C HIS A 322 16.81 9.68 -27.47
N GLU A 323 17.11 8.76 -26.55
CA GLU A 323 17.65 9.11 -25.22
C GLU A 323 18.95 9.92 -25.31
N ASP A 324 19.78 9.63 -26.31
CA ASP A 324 21.05 10.33 -26.51
C ASP A 324 20.90 11.80 -26.95
N ARG A 325 19.73 12.18 -27.46
CA ARG A 325 19.44 13.55 -27.92
C ARG A 325 19.16 14.52 -26.78
N LEU A 326 18.90 14.02 -25.58
CA LEU A 326 18.63 14.81 -24.39
C LEU A 326 19.95 15.15 -23.68
N ASP A 327 19.99 16.31 -23.04
CA ASP A 327 21.12 16.75 -22.20
C ASP A 327 21.00 16.28 -20.74
N PHE A 328 20.02 15.43 -20.45
CA PHE A 328 19.83 14.70 -19.21
C PHE A 328 19.50 13.23 -19.53
N ASP A 329 19.68 12.35 -18.55
CA ASP A 329 19.25 10.95 -18.67
C ASP A 329 17.72 10.84 -18.42
N PRO A 330 16.92 10.34 -19.38
CA PRO A 330 15.47 10.24 -19.20
C PRO A 330 15.05 9.28 -18.08
N LEU A 331 15.96 8.42 -17.62
CA LEU A 331 15.77 7.47 -16.53
C LEU A 331 16.30 7.98 -15.18
N ASP A 332 16.82 9.22 -15.10
CA ASP A 332 17.15 9.84 -13.81
C ASP A 332 15.87 10.32 -13.09
N GLY A 333 15.57 9.71 -11.95
CA GLY A 333 14.45 10.09 -11.08
C GLY A 333 14.55 11.50 -10.48
N THR A 334 15.69 12.18 -10.56
CA THR A 334 15.86 13.58 -10.15
C THR A 334 15.48 14.58 -11.25
N MET A 335 15.17 14.10 -12.47
CA MET A 335 14.87 14.93 -13.63
C MET A 335 13.39 14.91 -14.01
N THR A 336 12.85 16.08 -14.30
CA THR A 336 11.57 16.23 -15.02
C THR A 336 11.79 16.04 -16.51
N TRP A 337 10.73 15.66 -17.23
CA TRP A 337 10.69 15.77 -18.68
C TRP A 337 10.00 17.11 -19.00
N PRO A 338 10.70 18.11 -19.57
CA PRO A 338 10.11 19.42 -19.80
C PRO A 338 8.89 19.32 -20.73
N GLU A 339 7.74 19.85 -20.31
CA GLU A 339 6.46 19.71 -21.03
C GLU A 339 6.45 20.46 -22.38
N ASP A 340 7.33 21.44 -22.57
CA ASP A 340 7.55 22.17 -23.83
C ASP A 340 8.37 21.38 -24.85
N VAL A 341 9.20 20.43 -24.38
CA VAL A 341 10.00 19.54 -25.24
C VAL A 341 9.30 18.20 -25.45
N ILE A 342 8.72 17.64 -24.39
CA ILE A 342 8.05 16.34 -24.40
C ILE A 342 6.60 16.57 -23.90
N PRO A 343 5.65 16.87 -24.78
CA PRO A 343 4.32 17.31 -24.39
C PRO A 343 3.50 16.19 -23.72
N LEU A 344 2.59 16.62 -22.83
CA LEU A 344 1.61 15.75 -22.19
C LEU A 344 0.58 15.24 -23.21
N GLN A 345 0.40 13.92 -23.26
CA GLN A 345 -0.59 13.23 -24.07
C GLN A 345 -1.72 12.70 -23.18
N PRO A 346 -2.99 13.07 -23.41
CA PRO A 346 -4.09 12.62 -22.57
C PRO A 346 -4.34 11.12 -22.74
N VAL A 347 -4.72 10.44 -21.65
CA VAL A 347 -5.04 9.00 -21.66
C VAL A 347 -6.46 8.73 -21.16
N GLY A 348 -6.80 9.26 -20.00
CA GLY A 348 -8.00 8.86 -19.28
C GLY A 348 -8.28 9.75 -18.08
N ARG A 349 -9.28 9.35 -17.29
CA ARG A 349 -9.64 10.03 -16.03
C ARG A 349 -9.87 9.02 -14.93
N MET A 350 -9.54 9.40 -13.71
CA MET A 350 -9.80 8.63 -12.50
C MET A 350 -10.78 9.38 -11.63
N VAL A 351 -11.86 8.72 -11.20
CA VAL A 351 -12.86 9.28 -10.28
C VAL A 351 -12.89 8.44 -9.01
N LEU A 352 -12.67 9.07 -7.85
CA LEU A 352 -12.80 8.40 -6.55
C LEU A 352 -14.19 8.67 -5.99
N ASN A 353 -15.05 7.64 -6.01
CA ASN A 353 -16.47 7.78 -5.73
C ASN A 353 -16.97 6.93 -4.56
N LYS A 354 -16.08 6.23 -3.86
CA LYS A 354 -16.47 5.40 -2.71
C LYS A 354 -15.41 5.46 -1.61
N ASN A 355 -15.84 5.75 -0.39
CA ASN A 355 -15.01 5.61 0.80
C ASN A 355 -14.75 4.13 1.11
N ILE A 356 -13.61 3.86 1.73
CA ILE A 356 -13.28 2.52 2.21
C ILE A 356 -14.26 2.07 3.31
N ASP A 357 -14.54 0.77 3.33
CA ASP A 357 -15.54 0.20 4.26
C ASP A 357 -14.94 0.04 5.68
N ASN A 358 -13.63 -0.20 5.78
CA ASN A 358 -12.88 -0.25 7.04
C ASN A 358 -11.45 0.29 6.87
N PHE A 359 -11.05 1.26 7.70
CA PHE A 359 -9.74 1.89 7.60
C PHE A 359 -8.57 0.92 7.78
N PHE A 360 -8.65 0.00 8.75
CA PHE A 360 -7.57 -0.94 8.98
C PHE A 360 -7.43 -1.92 7.81
N ALA A 361 -8.53 -2.56 7.41
CA ALA A 361 -8.52 -3.59 6.37
C ALA A 361 -8.21 -3.05 4.97
N GLU A 362 -8.55 -1.78 4.68
CA GLU A 362 -8.49 -1.24 3.31
C GLU A 362 -7.58 -0.02 3.14
N ASN A 363 -7.07 0.58 4.23
CA ASN A 363 -6.02 1.61 4.17
C ASN A 363 -4.73 1.13 4.84
N GLU A 364 -4.80 0.60 6.06
CA GLU A 364 -3.59 0.16 6.78
C GLU A 364 -2.98 -1.09 6.13
N GLN A 365 -3.81 -2.09 5.81
CA GLN A 365 -3.39 -3.35 5.19
C GLN A 365 -3.18 -3.29 3.67
N LEU A 366 -3.47 -2.15 3.04
CA LEU A 366 -3.27 -1.96 1.61
C LEU A 366 -1.77 -1.99 1.22
N ALA A 367 -1.44 -2.73 0.18
CA ALA A 367 -0.09 -2.91 -0.31
C ALA A 367 -0.01 -2.52 -1.80
N PHE A 368 0.93 -1.62 -2.12
CA PHE A 368 1.26 -1.25 -3.49
C PHE A 368 2.70 -1.64 -3.78
N ASN A 369 3.01 -2.13 -4.97
CA ASN A 369 4.39 -2.42 -5.34
C ASN A 369 4.64 -2.04 -6.81
N PRO A 370 5.62 -1.18 -7.13
CA PRO A 370 5.97 -0.87 -8.53
C PRO A 370 6.42 -2.08 -9.36
N GLY A 371 6.75 -3.21 -8.70
CA GLY A 371 6.99 -4.51 -9.33
C GLY A 371 5.72 -5.27 -9.75
N LEU A 372 4.52 -4.77 -9.46
CA LEU A 372 3.27 -5.33 -9.96
C LEU A 372 2.91 -4.62 -11.27
N VAL A 373 3.43 -5.16 -12.36
CA VAL A 373 3.12 -4.74 -13.73
C VAL A 373 2.20 -5.74 -14.43
N VAL A 374 1.56 -5.28 -15.49
CA VAL A 374 0.67 -6.07 -16.35
C VAL A 374 1.22 -6.05 -17.78
N PRO A 375 0.82 -6.99 -18.65
CA PRO A 375 1.27 -7.02 -20.03
C PRO A 375 1.16 -5.66 -20.74
N GLY A 376 2.19 -5.32 -21.52
CA GLY A 376 2.28 -4.01 -22.19
C GLY A 376 2.80 -2.86 -21.33
N ILE A 377 3.10 -3.10 -20.04
CA ILE A 377 3.81 -2.17 -19.14
C ILE A 377 4.96 -2.92 -18.46
N TYR A 378 6.18 -2.36 -18.50
CA TYR A 378 7.35 -2.97 -17.88
C TYR A 378 8.25 -1.92 -17.20
N TYR A 379 9.33 -2.40 -16.62
CA TYR A 379 10.32 -1.56 -15.95
C TYR A 379 11.19 -0.83 -16.97
N SER A 380 11.75 0.30 -16.56
CA SER A 380 12.92 0.90 -17.20
C SER A 380 14.19 0.53 -16.44
N ASP A 381 15.35 0.97 -16.93
CA ASP A 381 16.65 0.78 -16.26
C ASP A 381 16.97 1.86 -15.20
N ASP A 382 15.97 2.65 -14.78
CA ASP A 382 16.07 3.59 -13.68
C ASP A 382 16.50 2.87 -12.38
N LYS A 383 17.67 3.25 -11.85
CA LYS A 383 18.29 2.59 -10.68
C LYS A 383 17.46 2.73 -9.41
N MET A 384 16.73 3.83 -9.26
CA MET A 384 15.79 4.02 -8.16
C MET A 384 14.61 3.06 -8.30
N LEU A 385 14.00 2.98 -9.49
CA LEU A 385 12.89 2.06 -9.76
C LEU A 385 13.28 0.60 -9.47
N GLN A 386 14.45 0.17 -9.93
CA GLN A 386 14.93 -1.20 -9.73
C GLN A 386 15.04 -1.60 -8.25
N GLY A 387 15.55 -0.72 -7.39
CA GLY A 387 15.59 -0.99 -5.94
C GLY A 387 14.20 -1.03 -5.30
N ARG A 388 13.26 -0.20 -5.78
CA ARG A 388 11.88 -0.18 -5.29
C ARG A 388 11.14 -1.48 -5.59
N ILE A 389 11.33 -2.08 -6.77
CA ILE A 389 10.69 -3.35 -7.15
C ILE A 389 10.91 -4.45 -6.08
N PHE A 390 12.12 -4.52 -5.52
CA PHE A 390 12.44 -5.41 -4.40
C PHE A 390 11.83 -4.93 -3.08
N ALA A 391 12.14 -3.69 -2.68
CA ALA A 391 11.93 -3.20 -1.33
C ALA A 391 10.45 -3.23 -0.88
N TYR A 392 9.51 -2.96 -1.79
CA TYR A 392 8.09 -2.95 -1.44
C TYR A 392 7.55 -4.34 -1.07
N SER A 393 7.82 -5.36 -1.89
CA SER A 393 7.43 -6.73 -1.59
C SER A 393 8.06 -7.25 -0.30
N ASP A 394 9.33 -6.91 -0.05
CA ASP A 394 10.05 -7.32 1.15
C ASP A 394 9.42 -6.75 2.42
N THR A 395 9.27 -5.43 2.50
CA THR A 395 8.68 -4.78 3.68
C THR A 395 7.21 -5.18 3.88
N GLN A 396 6.47 -5.50 2.82
CA GLN A 396 5.08 -5.96 2.91
C GLN A 396 4.97 -7.37 3.51
N ARG A 397 5.86 -8.29 3.15
CA ARG A 397 5.91 -9.62 3.78
C ARG A 397 6.19 -9.52 5.28
N HIS A 398 7.07 -8.61 5.69
CA HIS A 398 7.31 -8.33 7.11
C HIS A 398 6.08 -7.72 7.80
N ARG A 399 5.51 -6.66 7.22
CA ARG A 399 4.45 -5.85 7.83
C ARG A 399 3.09 -6.56 7.91
N LEU A 400 2.74 -7.31 6.87
CA LEU A 400 1.41 -7.88 6.67
C LEU A 400 1.39 -9.42 6.66
N GLY A 401 2.56 -10.05 6.73
CA GLY A 401 2.72 -11.50 6.63
C GLY A 401 2.90 -11.99 5.19
N PRO A 402 3.30 -13.27 5.02
CA PRO A 402 3.65 -13.84 3.71
C PRO A 402 2.47 -13.89 2.73
N ASN A 403 1.25 -14.00 3.25
CA ASN A 403 0.02 -14.16 2.48
C ASN A 403 -0.75 -12.83 2.30
N TYR A 404 -0.09 -11.67 2.43
CA TYR A 404 -0.75 -10.35 2.35
C TYR A 404 -1.53 -10.09 1.04
N MET A 405 -1.16 -10.77 -0.05
CA MET A 405 -1.86 -10.69 -1.34
C MET A 405 -3.24 -11.39 -1.32
N GLN A 406 -3.53 -12.21 -0.31
CA GLN A 406 -4.85 -12.82 -0.12
C GLN A 406 -5.83 -11.82 0.53
N LEU A 407 -5.34 -10.78 1.21
CA LEU A 407 -6.19 -9.78 1.84
C LEU A 407 -7.11 -9.14 0.78
N PRO A 408 -8.42 -8.95 1.04
CA PRO A 408 -9.39 -8.58 0.01
C PRO A 408 -9.05 -7.32 -0.80
N VAL A 409 -8.37 -6.36 -0.18
CA VAL A 409 -7.95 -5.10 -0.82
C VAL A 409 -6.69 -5.27 -1.69
N ASN A 410 -5.88 -6.31 -1.48
CA ASN A 410 -4.68 -6.59 -2.26
C ASN A 410 -4.91 -7.68 -3.31
N ALA A 411 -5.89 -8.55 -3.09
CA ALA A 411 -6.22 -9.66 -3.96
C ALA A 411 -6.64 -9.19 -5.37
N PRO A 412 -6.10 -9.80 -6.44
CA PRO A 412 -6.51 -9.48 -7.80
C PRO A 412 -8.00 -9.80 -8.01
N LYS A 413 -8.63 -9.08 -8.93
CA LYS A 413 -10.03 -9.32 -9.34
C LYS A 413 -10.14 -10.16 -10.62
N CYS A 414 -9.09 -10.93 -10.90
CA CYS A 414 -9.00 -11.89 -11.98
C CYS A 414 -8.65 -13.27 -11.42
N ALA A 415 -8.75 -14.30 -12.26
CA ALA A 415 -8.27 -15.63 -11.90
C ALA A 415 -6.76 -15.58 -11.59
N HIS A 416 -6.33 -16.31 -10.57
CA HIS A 416 -4.93 -16.50 -10.24
C HIS A 416 -4.70 -17.95 -9.86
N HIS A 417 -3.78 -18.61 -10.57
CA HIS A 417 -3.39 -20.00 -10.32
C HIS A 417 -1.88 -20.04 -10.19
N ASN A 418 -1.38 -20.51 -9.05
CA ASN A 418 0.05 -20.58 -8.75
C ASN A 418 0.32 -21.71 -7.75
N ASN A 419 1.60 -22.01 -7.54
CA ASN A 419 2.07 -23.06 -6.65
C ASN A 419 2.54 -22.52 -5.29
N HIS A 420 1.93 -21.45 -4.78
CA HIS A 420 2.19 -20.96 -3.43
C HIS A 420 1.24 -21.65 -2.43
N TYR A 421 1.82 -22.35 -1.46
CA TYR A 421 1.14 -23.09 -0.40
C TYR A 421 1.60 -22.60 0.98
N ASP A 422 0.82 -22.93 2.02
CA ASP A 422 1.13 -22.67 3.43
C ASP A 422 1.34 -21.19 3.79
N GLY A 423 2.25 -20.90 4.72
CA GLY A 423 2.50 -19.58 5.28
C GLY A 423 1.48 -19.14 6.34
N ASN A 424 1.90 -18.24 7.22
CA ASN A 424 1.05 -17.74 8.29
C ASN A 424 -0.25 -17.14 7.74
N MET A 425 -1.36 -17.43 8.43
CA MET A 425 -2.70 -16.93 8.08
C MET A 425 -3.10 -17.19 6.62
N ASN A 426 -2.74 -18.36 6.08
CA ASN A 426 -3.27 -18.80 4.79
C ASN A 426 -4.74 -19.21 4.96
N PHE A 427 -5.64 -18.50 4.30
CA PHE A 427 -7.08 -18.81 4.29
C PHE A 427 -7.59 -19.17 2.90
N MET A 428 -6.69 -19.38 1.93
CA MET A 428 -7.09 -19.90 0.62
C MET A 428 -7.61 -21.33 0.77
N HIS A 429 -8.72 -21.60 0.11
CA HIS A 429 -9.20 -22.95 -0.11
C HIS A 429 -8.51 -23.50 -1.36
N ARG A 430 -7.79 -24.61 -1.18
CA ARG A 430 -7.12 -25.38 -2.24
C ARG A 430 -7.48 -26.85 -2.02
N ASP A 431 -8.06 -27.47 -3.04
CA ASP A 431 -8.40 -28.90 -3.06
C ASP A 431 -7.58 -29.66 -4.12
N GLU A 432 -6.58 -29.00 -4.71
CA GLU A 432 -5.71 -29.58 -5.73
C GLU A 432 -4.66 -30.53 -5.12
N GLU A 433 -4.36 -31.63 -5.82
CA GLU A 433 -3.29 -32.58 -5.44
C GLU A 433 -1.92 -32.22 -6.02
N VAL A 434 -1.86 -31.23 -6.92
CA VAL A 434 -0.64 -30.85 -7.64
C VAL A 434 -0.20 -29.46 -7.21
N ASP A 435 0.95 -29.40 -6.54
CA ASP A 435 1.61 -28.18 -6.06
C ASP A 435 2.92 -27.87 -6.78
N TYR A 436 3.17 -28.51 -7.93
CA TYR A 436 4.37 -28.38 -8.74
C TYR A 436 4.05 -28.23 -10.22
N PHE A 437 5.01 -27.71 -11.00
CA PHE A 437 4.88 -27.54 -12.44
C PHE A 437 6.22 -27.87 -13.14
N PRO A 438 6.22 -28.59 -14.28
CA PRO A 438 5.06 -29.13 -14.99
C PRO A 438 4.51 -30.42 -14.35
N SER A 439 3.26 -30.75 -14.64
CA SER A 439 2.61 -31.98 -14.20
C SER A 439 1.77 -32.59 -15.32
N ARG A 440 1.58 -33.91 -15.29
CA ARG A 440 0.64 -34.63 -16.18
C ARG A 440 -0.78 -34.73 -15.61
N TYR A 441 -0.93 -34.39 -14.33
CA TYR A 441 -2.19 -34.48 -13.58
C TYR A 441 -2.89 -33.12 -13.43
N ASP A 442 -2.22 -32.04 -13.84
CA ASP A 442 -2.76 -30.68 -13.92
C ASP A 442 -2.74 -30.21 -15.39
N ARG A 443 -3.77 -29.46 -15.78
CA ARG A 443 -3.95 -28.91 -17.14
C ARG A 443 -3.37 -27.50 -17.28
N VAL A 444 -2.84 -26.92 -16.21
CA VAL A 444 -2.24 -25.59 -16.24
C VAL A 444 -1.10 -25.55 -17.26
N GLN A 445 -1.07 -24.46 -18.02
CA GLN A 445 -0.10 -24.21 -19.09
C GLN A 445 0.46 -22.80 -18.96
N HIS A 446 1.61 -22.55 -19.58
CA HIS A 446 2.16 -21.20 -19.68
C HIS A 446 1.19 -20.30 -20.44
N ALA A 447 1.09 -19.04 -19.99
CA ALA A 447 0.42 -18.00 -20.76
C ALA A 447 1.16 -17.76 -22.10
N GLN A 448 0.44 -17.19 -23.07
CA GLN A 448 1.06 -16.77 -24.33
C GLN A 448 2.13 -15.71 -24.07
N GLN A 449 3.19 -15.72 -24.88
CA GLN A 449 4.20 -14.67 -24.81
C GLN A 449 3.58 -13.34 -25.25
N TYR A 450 3.81 -12.32 -24.43
CA TYR A 450 3.55 -10.94 -24.80
C TYR A 450 4.63 -10.46 -25.76
N PRO A 451 4.36 -9.44 -26.60
CA PRO A 451 5.29 -8.97 -27.63
C PRO A 451 6.45 -8.16 -27.03
N ILE A 452 7.20 -8.71 -26.08
CA ILE A 452 8.40 -8.06 -25.54
C ILE A 452 9.57 -8.47 -26.43
N ASN A 453 10.14 -7.51 -27.15
CA ASN A 453 11.33 -7.76 -27.95
C ASN A 453 12.56 -7.96 -27.04
N PRO A 454 13.33 -9.06 -27.20
CA PRO A 454 14.58 -9.23 -26.48
C PRO A 454 15.56 -8.09 -26.80
N VAL A 455 16.05 -7.41 -25.76
CA VAL A 455 17.04 -6.34 -25.90
C VAL A 455 18.43 -6.90 -25.60
N LYS A 456 19.40 -6.61 -26.48
CA LYS A 456 20.81 -6.93 -26.22
C LYS A 456 21.42 -5.83 -25.36
N LEU A 457 21.77 -6.17 -24.12
CA LEU A 457 22.49 -5.25 -23.23
C LEU A 457 24.00 -5.35 -23.48
N THR A 458 24.67 -4.19 -23.55
CA THR A 458 26.14 -4.08 -23.68
C THR A 458 26.67 -3.17 -22.58
N GLY A 459 27.79 -3.54 -21.94
CA GLY A 459 28.42 -2.69 -20.94
C GLY A 459 29.38 -3.43 -20.03
N THR A 460 30.00 -2.68 -19.12
CA THR A 460 30.88 -3.21 -18.07
C THR A 460 30.11 -3.37 -16.77
N ARG A 461 30.27 -4.51 -16.08
CA ARG A 461 29.71 -4.71 -14.73
C ARG A 461 30.47 -3.84 -13.74
N GLN A 462 29.86 -2.73 -13.30
CA GLN A 462 30.48 -1.76 -12.40
C GLN A 462 29.46 -1.09 -11.47
N ARG A 463 29.94 -0.41 -10.43
CA ARG A 463 29.17 0.56 -9.64
C ARG A 463 29.57 1.95 -10.12
N ALA A 464 28.66 2.69 -10.72
CA ALA A 464 28.94 4.00 -11.30
C ALA A 464 27.70 4.90 -11.22
N VAL A 465 27.94 6.21 -11.12
CA VAL A 465 26.92 7.24 -11.35
C VAL A 465 26.68 7.36 -12.85
N ILE A 466 25.48 7.78 -13.26
CA ILE A 466 25.16 8.05 -14.66
C ILE A 466 25.98 9.22 -15.22
N PRO A 467 26.28 9.27 -16.53
CA PRO A 467 27.13 10.31 -17.11
C PRO A 467 26.42 11.67 -17.29
N LYS A 468 25.14 11.69 -17.65
CA LYS A 468 24.35 12.92 -17.91
C LYS A 468 23.65 13.43 -16.64
N TYR A 469 24.41 13.68 -15.57
CA TYR A 469 23.87 14.03 -14.26
C TYR A 469 23.16 15.39 -14.22
N ASN A 470 23.67 16.43 -14.89
CA ASN A 470 23.04 17.74 -15.11
C ASN A 470 22.26 18.36 -13.91
N ASP A 471 22.86 18.31 -12.72
CA ASP A 471 22.16 18.56 -11.44
C ASP A 471 21.63 19.99 -11.22
N PHE A 472 22.13 20.97 -11.98
CA PHE A 472 21.90 22.39 -11.70
C PHE A 472 20.97 23.10 -12.70
N LYS A 473 20.76 22.53 -13.90
CA LYS A 473 20.01 23.21 -14.96
C LYS A 473 18.52 23.34 -14.64
N GLN A 474 17.84 22.21 -14.43
CA GLN A 474 16.40 22.16 -14.13
C GLN A 474 16.00 22.92 -12.86
N PRO A 475 16.71 22.81 -11.70
CA PRO A 475 16.36 23.62 -10.53
C PRO A 475 16.45 25.13 -10.81
N GLY A 476 17.46 25.57 -11.55
CA GLY A 476 17.59 26.97 -11.95
C GLY A 476 16.46 27.43 -12.88
N GLU A 477 16.09 26.61 -13.87
CA GLU A 477 14.96 26.89 -14.77
C GLU A 477 13.64 26.99 -14.01
N ARG A 478 13.40 26.05 -13.09
CA ARG A 478 12.22 26.04 -12.23
C ARG A 478 12.14 27.27 -11.34
N TYR A 479 13.22 27.63 -10.65
CA TYR A 479 13.26 28.84 -9.82
C TYR A 479 12.95 30.11 -10.63
N ARG A 480 13.56 30.26 -11.81
CA ARG A 480 13.34 31.40 -12.72
C ARG A 480 11.91 31.45 -13.29
N SER A 481 11.21 30.32 -13.36
CA SER A 481 9.82 30.26 -13.85
C SER A 481 8.79 30.84 -12.87
N TRP A 482 9.16 31.03 -11.60
CA TRP A 482 8.23 31.48 -10.56
C TRP A 482 8.01 32.99 -10.58
N ALA A 483 6.84 33.40 -10.09
CA ALA A 483 6.59 34.80 -9.76
C ALA A 483 7.51 35.27 -8.60
N PRO A 484 7.85 36.57 -8.52
CA PRO A 484 8.80 37.10 -7.54
C PRO A 484 8.44 36.79 -6.07
N ASP A 485 7.15 36.81 -5.72
CA ASP A 485 6.69 36.52 -4.36
C ASP A 485 6.92 35.05 -3.96
N ARG A 486 6.81 34.13 -4.93
CA ARG A 486 7.08 32.70 -4.73
C ARG A 486 8.58 32.43 -4.62
N GLN A 487 9.41 33.15 -5.39
CA GLN A 487 10.87 33.14 -5.25
C GLN A 487 11.30 33.61 -3.86
N GLU A 488 10.72 34.71 -3.37
CA GLU A 488 11.01 35.24 -2.03
C GLU A 488 10.67 34.22 -0.94
N ARG A 489 9.49 33.58 -1.00
CA ARG A 489 9.12 32.53 -0.04
C ARG A 489 10.12 31.37 -0.03
N PHE A 490 10.56 30.91 -1.20
CA PHE A 490 11.58 29.88 -1.32
C PHE A 490 12.91 30.32 -0.67
N ILE A 491 13.38 31.53 -0.95
CA ILE A 491 14.60 32.09 -0.34
C ILE A 491 14.45 32.17 1.19
N CYS A 492 13.33 32.70 1.71
CA CYS A 492 13.11 32.77 3.16
C CYS A 492 13.18 31.38 3.82
N ARG A 493 12.63 30.34 3.18
CA ARG A 493 12.70 28.96 3.67
C ARG A 493 14.13 28.44 3.68
N MET A 494 14.89 28.64 2.60
CA MET A 494 16.31 28.29 2.54
C MET A 494 17.13 29.02 3.61
N VAL A 495 16.94 30.33 3.77
CA VAL A 495 17.64 31.15 4.78
C VAL A 495 17.33 30.63 6.18
N LYS A 496 16.06 30.30 6.47
CA LYS A 496 15.67 29.73 7.77
C LYS A 496 16.42 28.43 8.06
N MET A 497 16.45 27.49 7.11
CA MET A 497 17.15 26.22 7.30
C MET A 497 18.67 26.43 7.47
N LEU A 498 19.29 27.28 6.64
CA LEU A 498 20.73 27.58 6.70
C LEU A 498 21.14 28.40 7.94
N SER A 499 20.18 28.98 8.66
CA SER A 499 20.42 29.71 9.91
C SER A 499 20.46 28.81 11.15
N ASP A 500 20.20 27.52 11.00
CA ASP A 500 20.32 26.57 12.12
C ASP A 500 21.76 26.60 12.69
N PRO A 501 21.95 26.72 14.01
CA PRO A 501 23.27 26.80 14.63
C PRO A 501 24.21 25.61 14.32
N ARG A 502 23.67 24.45 13.95
CA ARG A 502 24.45 23.28 13.55
C ARG A 502 24.89 23.31 12.09
N VAL A 503 24.31 24.17 11.27
CA VAL A 503 24.73 24.37 9.88
C VAL A 503 26.02 25.20 9.88
N THR A 504 27.14 24.50 9.67
CA THR A 504 28.49 25.08 9.67
C THR A 504 28.67 26.08 8.53
N HIS A 505 29.72 26.90 8.61
CA HIS A 505 30.09 27.80 7.52
C HIS A 505 30.33 27.02 6.21
N GLU A 506 31.03 25.89 6.28
CA GLU A 506 31.29 25.03 5.12
C GLU A 506 29.98 24.55 4.48
N LEU A 507 29.04 24.03 5.30
CA LEU A 507 27.75 23.56 4.80
C LEU A 507 26.96 24.68 4.12
N ARG A 508 26.97 25.90 4.71
CA ARG A 508 26.38 27.08 4.07
C ARG A 508 27.04 27.42 2.74
N SER A 509 28.37 27.38 2.67
CA SER A 509 29.11 27.63 1.43
C SER A 509 28.78 26.63 0.34
N ILE A 510 28.63 25.34 0.66
CA ILE A 510 28.22 24.31 -0.30
C ILE A 510 26.83 24.64 -0.87
N TRP A 511 25.84 24.87 -0.01
CA TRP A 511 24.48 25.19 -0.46
C TRP A 511 24.40 26.48 -1.28
N ILE A 512 25.10 27.54 -0.85
CA ILE A 512 25.16 28.79 -1.62
C ILE A 512 25.80 28.52 -2.99
N SER A 513 26.87 27.71 -3.05
CA SER A 513 27.52 27.34 -4.30
C SER A 513 26.67 26.48 -5.21
N TYR A 514 25.77 25.66 -4.66
CA TYR A 514 24.85 24.85 -5.46
C TYR A 514 23.72 25.69 -6.07
N TRP A 515 23.24 26.70 -5.34
CA TRP A 515 22.18 27.59 -5.81
C TRP A 515 22.66 28.71 -6.74
N SER A 516 23.93 29.13 -6.61
CA SER A 516 24.56 30.15 -7.47
C SER A 516 24.93 29.56 -8.82
#